data_AF-A0A2X3CL07-F1
#
_entry.id   AF-A0A2X3CL07-F1
#
_cell.length_a   1.000
_cell.length_b   1.000
_cell.length_c   1.000
_cell.angle_alpha   90.00
_cell.angle_beta   90.00
_cell.angle_gamma   90.00
#
_symmetry.space_group_name_H-M   'P 1'
#
loop_
_entity.id
_entity.type
_entity.pdbx_description
1 polymer ?
#
loop_
_entity_poly.entity_id
_entity_poly.type
_entity_poly.pdbx_seq_one_letter_code
_entity_poly.pdbx_strand_id
1 'polypeptide(L)'
;MSWESIIAANPDVIVVASLDRNRWALDKAEEKIKFLKSDPAVSQLEAVKKGHIVVMDGQAMNPTIRTLYGAEQVGEQLRKMGLN
;
A
#
# COMPACT_ATOMS: atom_id res chain seq x y z
N MET A 1 -5.72 -14.18 -3.83
CA MET A 1 -5.44 -13.89 -2.41
C MET A 1 -6.70 -13.31 -1.81
N SER A 2 -7.10 -13.73 -0.61
CA SER A 2 -8.33 -13.25 0.04
C SER A 2 -7.99 -12.31 1.21
N TRP A 3 -8.95 -11.49 1.66
CA TRP A 3 -8.73 -10.60 2.80
C TRP A 3 -8.50 -11.36 4.10
N GLU A 4 -9.13 -12.51 4.27
CA GLU A 4 -8.96 -13.40 5.42
C GLU A 4 -7.51 -13.87 5.53
N SER A 5 -6.87 -14.22 4.41
CA SER A 5 -5.46 -14.61 4.39
C SER A 5 -4.53 -13.44 4.74
N ILE A 6 -4.85 -12.22 4.30
CA ILE A 6 -4.05 -11.02 4.61
C ILE A 6 -4.18 -10.66 6.08
N ILE A 7 -5.40 -10.73 6.62
CA ILE A 7 -5.67 -10.50 8.05
C ILE A 7 -4.93 -11.51 8.91
N ALA A 8 -4.97 -12.80 8.53
CA ALA A 8 -4.23 -13.85 9.23
C ALA A 8 -2.71 -13.64 9.18
N ALA A 9 -2.18 -13.11 8.07
CA ALA A 9 -0.75 -12.79 7.94
C ALA A 9 -0.32 -11.55 8.75
N ASN A 10 -1.25 -10.66 9.10
CA ASN A 10 -1.04 -9.43 9.86
C ASN A 10 0.23 -8.65 9.43
N PRO A 11 0.25 -8.08 8.22
CA PRO A 11 1.43 -7.39 7.71
C PRO A 11 1.77 -6.15 8.56
N ASP A 12 3.06 -5.85 8.70
CA ASP A 12 3.53 -4.63 9.36
C ASP A 12 3.33 -3.36 8.52
N VAL A 13 3.30 -3.51 7.18
CA VAL A 13 3.17 -2.43 6.21
C VAL A 13 2.29 -2.87 5.04
N ILE A 14 1.43 -1.96 4.55
CA ILE A 14 0.65 -2.16 3.33
C ILE A 14 1.17 -1.21 2.24
N VAL A 15 1.61 -1.76 1.10
CA VAL A 15 2.03 -0.98 -0.06
C VAL A 15 0.84 -0.81 -1.02
N VAL A 16 0.45 0.43 -1.28
CA VAL A 16 -0.68 0.80 -2.13
C VAL A 16 -0.16 1.35 -3.47
N ALA A 17 -0.61 0.76 -4.58
CA ALA A 17 -0.28 1.27 -5.91
C ALA A 17 -1.04 2.57 -6.21
N SER A 18 -0.36 3.59 -6.73
CA SER A 18 -0.97 4.71 -7.43
C SER A 18 -0.94 4.47 -8.94
N LEU A 19 -2.06 4.71 -9.65
CA LEU A 19 -2.19 4.50 -11.08
C LEU A 19 -2.65 5.77 -11.78
N ASP A 20 -1.86 6.27 -12.74
CA ASP A 20 -2.11 7.54 -13.45
C ASP A 20 -3.12 7.44 -14.61
N ARG A 21 -3.77 6.28 -14.78
CA ARG A 21 -4.72 6.05 -15.88
C ARG A 21 -6.12 6.67 -15.64
N ASN A 22 -6.41 7.06 -14.39
CA ASN A 22 -7.66 7.70 -13.93
C ASN A 22 -8.95 7.12 -14.56
N ARG A 23 -9.01 5.80 -14.70
CA ARG A 23 -10.12 5.07 -15.34
C ARG A 23 -11.18 4.66 -14.32
N TRP A 24 -10.76 4.38 -13.10
CA TRP A 24 -11.60 3.97 -11.99
C TRP A 24 -11.25 4.73 -10.72
N ALA A 25 -12.20 4.88 -9.79
CA ALA A 25 -11.95 5.52 -8.50
C ALA A 25 -10.75 4.88 -7.77
N LEU A 26 -10.69 3.55 -7.79
CA LEU A 26 -9.60 2.75 -7.22
C LEU A 26 -8.31 2.76 -8.06
N ASP A 27 -8.14 3.64 -9.04
CA ASP A 27 -6.82 3.93 -9.60
C ASP A 27 -6.01 4.87 -8.69
N LYS A 28 -6.72 5.74 -7.97
CA LYS A 28 -6.15 6.68 -7.00
C LYS A 28 -5.76 5.95 -5.71
N ALA A 29 -4.56 6.22 -5.21
CA ALA A 29 -4.09 5.62 -3.96
C ALA A 29 -4.97 6.04 -2.77
N GLU A 30 -5.49 7.27 -2.80
CA GLU A 30 -6.32 7.85 -1.74
C GLU A 30 -7.61 7.06 -1.56
N GLU A 31 -8.25 6.64 -2.64
CA GLU A 31 -9.48 5.84 -2.57
C GLU A 31 -9.21 4.43 -2.03
N LYS A 32 -8.04 3.84 -2.32
CA LYS A 32 -7.61 2.57 -1.74
C LYS A 32 -7.35 2.72 -0.24
N ILE A 33 -6.64 3.78 0.17
CA ILE A 33 -6.37 4.08 1.57
C ILE A 33 -7.67 4.32 2.33
N LYS A 34 -8.64 5.01 1.70
CA LYS A 34 -9.97 5.21 2.26
C LYS A 34 -10.67 3.87 2.50
N PHE A 35 -10.66 2.97 1.52
CA PHE A 35 -11.19 1.62 1.69
C PHE A 35 -10.54 0.89 2.87
N LEU A 36 -9.19 0.87 2.95
CA LEU A 36 -8.46 0.22 4.04
C LEU A 36 -8.91 0.75 5.42
N LYS A 37 -9.17 2.05 5.53
CA LYS A 37 -9.58 2.70 6.78
C LYS A 37 -11.07 2.55 7.10
N SER A 38 -11.93 2.35 6.09
CA SER A 38 -13.39 2.30 6.27
C SER A 38 -13.96 0.88 6.36
N ASP A 39 -13.27 -0.10 5.79
CA ASP A 39 -13.75 -1.48 5.80
C ASP A 39 -13.71 -2.06 7.23
N PRO A 40 -14.80 -2.68 7.73
CA PRO A 40 -14.91 -3.10 9.13
C PRO A 40 -13.92 -4.21 9.50
N ALA A 41 -13.46 -5.02 8.55
CA ALA A 41 -12.49 -6.08 8.81
C ALA A 41 -11.05 -5.59 8.60
N VAL A 42 -10.79 -4.93 7.47
CA VAL A 42 -9.43 -4.51 7.10
C VAL A 42 -8.93 -3.36 7.96
N SER A 43 -9.81 -2.48 8.44
CA SER A 43 -9.45 -1.39 9.35
C SER A 43 -8.89 -1.87 10.70
N GLN A 44 -9.10 -3.15 11.03
CA GLN A 44 -8.61 -3.73 12.29
C GLN A 44 -7.13 -4.16 12.23
N LEU A 45 -6.53 -4.22 11.03
CA LEU A 45 -5.11 -4.52 10.86
C LEU A 45 -4.23 -3.49 11.59
N GLU A 46 -3.18 -3.96 12.24
CA GLU A 46 -2.25 -3.09 12.96
C GLU A 46 -1.55 -2.08 12.03
N ALA A 47 -1.18 -2.50 10.82
CA ALA A 47 -0.64 -1.59 9.81
C ALA A 47 -1.62 -0.46 9.44
N VAL A 48 -2.92 -0.73 9.39
CA VAL A 48 -3.93 0.30 9.07
C VAL A 48 -4.10 1.26 10.25
N LYS A 49 -4.24 0.72 11.47
CA LYS A 49 -4.37 1.53 12.70
C LYS A 49 -3.18 2.44 12.93
N LYS A 50 -1.96 1.93 12.71
CA LYS A 50 -0.71 2.69 12.86
C LYS A 50 -0.41 3.59 11.67
N GLY A 51 -1.20 3.51 10.60
CA GLY A 51 -0.95 4.28 9.38
C GLY A 51 0.30 3.86 8.63
N HIS A 52 0.77 2.62 8.80
CA HIS A 52 1.86 2.01 8.05
C HIS A 52 1.41 1.63 6.65
N ILE A 53 0.94 2.63 5.90
CA ILE A 53 0.48 2.51 4.53
C ILE A 53 1.40 3.37 3.69
N VAL A 54 2.11 2.75 2.75
CA VAL A 54 3.05 3.43 1.85
C VAL A 54 2.52 3.37 0.43
N VAL A 55 2.82 4.39 -0.37
CA VAL A 55 2.35 4.49 -1.76
C VAL A 55 3.51 4.26 -2.72
N MET A 56 3.29 3.47 -3.77
CA MET A 56 4.26 3.20 -4.81
C MET A 56 3.63 3.39 -6.19
N ASP A 57 4.40 3.86 -7.18
CA ASP A 57 3.94 3.86 -8.58
C ASP A 57 3.60 2.41 -9.01
N GLY A 58 2.37 2.17 -9.44
CA GLY A 58 1.93 0.85 -9.87
C GLY A 58 2.69 0.31 -11.08
N GLN A 59 3.27 1.17 -11.92
CA GLN A 59 4.16 0.74 -13.01
C GLN A 59 5.50 0.19 -12.49
N ALA A 60 5.96 0.67 -11.33
CA ALA A 60 7.19 0.23 -10.70
C ALA A 60 7.05 -1.13 -9.99
N MET A 61 5.82 -1.61 -9.77
CA MET A 61 5.55 -2.96 -9.23
C MET A 61 5.80 -4.08 -10.25
N ASN A 62 5.85 -3.74 -11.54
CA ASN A 62 6.18 -4.69 -12.61
C ASN A 62 7.71 -4.86 -12.73
N PRO A 63 8.20 -6.07 -13.05
CA PRO A 63 9.64 -6.33 -13.19
C PRO A 63 10.21 -5.59 -14.40
N THR A 64 10.71 -4.38 -14.16
CA THR A 64 11.20 -3.45 -15.20
C THR A 64 12.32 -2.60 -14.61
N ILE A 65 12.92 -1.70 -15.41
CA ILE A 65 13.85 -0.70 -14.89
C ILE A 65 13.24 0.18 -13.79
N ARG A 66 11.90 0.31 -13.75
CA ARG A 66 11.20 1.12 -12.74
C ARG A 66 11.17 0.47 -11.36
N THR A 67 11.44 -0.84 -11.25
CA THR A 67 11.44 -1.55 -9.96
C THR A 67 12.43 -0.94 -8.97
N LEU A 68 13.58 -0.44 -9.45
CA LEU A 68 14.56 0.26 -8.62
C LEU A 68 13.94 1.50 -7.97
N TYR A 69 13.35 2.39 -8.76
CA TYR A 69 12.74 3.63 -8.26
C TYR A 69 11.58 3.34 -7.30
N GLY A 70 10.79 2.30 -7.57
CA GLY A 70 9.72 1.89 -6.67
C GLY A 70 10.24 1.37 -5.33
N ALA A 71 11.33 0.60 -5.33
CA ALA A 71 11.99 0.16 -4.09
C ALA A 71 12.56 1.33 -3.30
N GLU A 72 13.15 2.32 -3.97
CA GLU A 72 13.63 3.57 -3.33
C GLU A 72 12.47 4.35 -2.70
N GLN A 73 11.35 4.50 -3.42
CA GLN A 73 10.16 5.19 -2.94
C GLN A 73 9.56 4.53 -1.68
N VAL A 74 9.49 3.20 -1.67
CA VAL A 74 9.05 2.45 -0.47
C VAL A 74 10.06 2.63 0.65
N GLY A 75 11.36 2.44 0.38
CA GLY A 75 12.42 2.56 1.39
C GLY A 75 12.49 3.93 2.06
N GLU A 76 12.23 5.01 1.30
CA GLU A 76 12.16 6.37 1.86
C GLU A 76 10.97 6.54 2.81
N GLN A 77 9.79 6.03 2.46
CA GLN A 77 8.62 6.10 3.34
C GLN A 77 8.80 5.27 4.61
N LEU A 78 9.41 4.08 4.50
CA LEU A 78 9.75 3.26 5.67
C LEU A 78 10.72 3.97 6.62
N ARG A 79 11.76 4.65 6.10
CA ARG A 79 12.67 5.46 6.92
C ARG A 79 11.95 6.57 7.68
N LYS A 80 11.04 7.27 7.01
CA LYS A 80 10.23 8.34 7.62
C LYS A 80 9.33 7.82 8.75
N MET A 81 8.96 6.54 8.69
CA MET A 81 8.15 5.86 9.72
C MET A 81 8.99 5.15 10.79
N GLY A 82 10.32 5.08 10.64
CA GLY A 82 11.20 4.35 11.57
C GLY A 82 11.07 2.82 11.48
N LEU A 83 10.74 2.29 10.29
CA LEU A 83 10.45 0.87 10.06
C LEU A 83 11.59 0.11 9.33
N ASN A 84 12.80 0.67 9.26
CA ASN A 84 13.97 0.04 8.61
C ASN A 84 15.32 0.44 9.21
#